data_AF-A0A4Y7SRT0-F1
#
_entry.id   AF-A0A4Y7SRT0-F1
#
_cell.length_a   1.000
_cell.length_b   1.000
_cell.length_c   1.000
_cell.angle_alpha   90.00
_cell.angle_beta   90.00
_cell.angle_gamma   90.00
#
_symmetry.space_group_name_H-M   'P 1'
#
loop_
_entity.id
_entity.type
_entity.pdbx_description
1 polymer ?
#
loop_
_entity_poly.entity_id
_entity_poly.type
_entity_poly.pdbx_seq_one_letter_code
_entity_poly.pdbx_strand_id
1 'polypeptide(L)'
;MRALELLNYLAALDDEGNLTPLGGMMADFPLDPQLAKMLIVSPDFKCSNEILTITAMMSGGSLPRSLCYRNAYLTFVGCSAQHLAPT
;
A
#
# COMPACT_ATOMS: atom_id res chain seq x y z
N MET A 1 -9.25 7.15 20.03
CA MET A 1 -7.81 7.16 20.39
C MET A 1 -7.02 5.92 19.93
N ARG A 2 -7.59 4.89 19.25
CA ARG A 2 -6.80 3.71 18.81
C ARG A 2 -6.17 3.81 17.41
N ALA A 3 -6.67 4.70 16.54
CA ALA A 3 -6.22 4.77 15.14
C ALA A 3 -4.79 5.32 14.99
N LEU A 4 -4.40 6.29 15.82
CA LEU A 4 -3.05 6.87 15.81
C LEU A 4 -1.99 5.87 16.29
N GLU A 5 -2.28 5.09 17.33
CA GLU A 5 -1.39 4.03 17.81
C GLU A 5 -1.15 2.98 16.71
N LEU A 6 -2.21 2.56 16.01
CA LEU A 6 -2.09 1.61 14.91
C LEU A 6 -1.22 2.15 13.77
N LEU A 7 -1.37 3.43 13.41
CA LEU A 7 -0.55 4.07 12.38
C LEU A 7 0.93 4.19 12.81
N ASN A 8 1.19 4.47 14.08
CA ASN A 8 2.55 4.45 14.65
C ASN A 8 3.16 3.03 14.58
N TYR A 9 2.39 2.01 14.98
CA TYR A 9 2.80 0.59 14.84
C TYR A 9 3.06 0.18 13.39
N LEU A 10 2.31 0.75 12.44
CA LEU A 10 2.50 0.52 11.02
C LEU A 10 3.67 1.32 10.42
N ALA A 11 4.36 2.15 11.21
CA ALA A 11 5.42 3.06 10.77
C ALA A 11 4.95 4.08 9.72
N ALA A 12 3.66 4.44 9.73
CA ALA A 12 3.08 5.46 8.87
C ALA A 12 3.28 6.88 9.44
N LEU A 13 3.45 6.99 10.75
CA LEU A 13 3.70 8.22 11.49
C LEU A 13 4.90 8.01 12.42
N ASP A 14 5.71 9.04 12.62
CA ASP A 14 6.74 9.10 13.66
C ASP A 14 6.12 9.46 15.03
N ASP A 15 6.88 9.25 16.11
CA ASP A 15 6.48 9.60 17.50
C ASP A 15 6.21 11.11 17.68
N GLU A 16 6.73 11.96 16.78
CA GLU A 16 6.48 13.39 16.72
C GLU A 16 5.19 13.75 15.94
N GLY A 17 4.53 12.77 15.33
CA GLY A 17 3.31 12.94 14.53
C GLY A 17 3.55 13.34 13.07
N ASN A 18 4.80 13.24 12.59
CA ASN A 18 5.16 13.51 11.20
C ASN A 18 4.85 12.30 10.31
N LEU A 19 4.45 12.55 9.05
CA LEU A 19 4.17 11.50 8.06
C LEU A 19 5.47 10.94 7.49
N THR A 20 5.68 9.63 7.61
CA THR A 20 6.84 8.95 7.04
C THR A 20 6.68 8.81 5.51
N PRO A 21 7.76 8.60 4.74
CA PRO A 21 7.64 8.26 3.32
C PRO A 21 6.79 7.01 3.09
N LEU A 22 6.83 6.05 4.00
CA LEU A 22 5.99 4.86 3.97
C LEU A 22 4.51 5.21 4.19
N GLY A 23 4.20 6.08 5.16
CA GLY A 23 2.84 6.59 5.40
C GLY A 23 2.29 7.40 4.23
N GLY A 24 3.14 8.17 3.54
CA GLY A 24 2.79 8.88 2.31
C GLY A 24 2.35 7.93 1.20
N MET A 25 3.15 6.88 0.94
CA MET A 25 2.79 5.86 -0.04
C MET A 25 1.49 5.13 0.34
N MET A 26 1.25 4.88 1.62
CA MET A 26 0.00 4.25 2.09
C MET A 26 -1.23 5.13 1.87
N ALA A 27 -1.07 6.47 1.97
CA ALA A 27 -2.15 7.42 1.77
C ALA A 27 -2.62 7.51 0.31
N ASP A 28 -1.77 7.16 -0.66
CA ASP A 28 -2.13 7.09 -2.08
C ASP A 28 -3.04 5.90 -2.40
N PHE A 29 -3.08 4.87 -1.55
CA PHE A 29 -3.91 3.69 -1.76
C PHE A 29 -5.27 3.82 -1.05
N PRO A 30 -6.41 3.63 -1.75
CA PRO A 30 -7.74 3.63 -1.14
C PRO A 30 -8.03 2.28 -0.46
N LEU A 31 -7.14 1.85 0.42
CA LEU A 31 -7.15 0.55 1.09
C LEU A 31 -6.88 0.75 2.58
N ASP A 32 -7.21 -0.24 3.40
CA ASP A 32 -6.79 -0.25 4.79
C ASP A 32 -5.25 -0.16 4.90
N PRO A 33 -4.72 0.62 5.85
CA PRO A 33 -3.28 0.82 5.98
C PRO A 33 -2.54 -0.51 6.22
N GLN A 34 -3.15 -1.49 6.87
CA GLN A 34 -2.54 -2.81 7.03
C GLN A 34 -2.29 -3.53 5.69
N LEU A 35 -3.24 -3.44 4.75
CA LEU A 35 -3.13 -4.03 3.41
C LEU A 35 -2.21 -3.21 2.51
N ALA A 36 -2.24 -1.88 2.62
CA ALA A 36 -1.33 -1.00 1.91
C ALA A 36 0.13 -1.30 2.28
N LYS A 37 0.44 -1.48 3.57
CA LYS A 37 1.78 -1.88 4.03
C LYS A 37 2.20 -3.22 3.46
N MET A 38 1.28 -4.20 3.45
CA MET A 38 1.55 -5.52 2.90
C MET A 38 1.86 -5.46 1.40
N LEU A 39 1.15 -4.62 0.64
CA LEU A 39 1.44 -4.38 -0.78
C LEU A 39 2.81 -3.73 -0.97
N ILE A 40 3.14 -2.69 -0.21
CA ILE A 40 4.42 -1.97 -0.30
C ILE A 40 5.62 -2.91 -0.02
N VAL A 41 5.48 -3.83 0.92
CA VAL A 41 6.53 -4.79 1.33
C VAL A 41 6.54 -6.06 0.47
N SER A 42 5.46 -6.35 -0.24
CA SER A 42 5.34 -7.56 -1.09
C SER A 42 6.45 -7.79 -2.13
N PRO A 43 7.05 -6.76 -2.78
CA PRO A 43 8.11 -7.00 -3.76
C PRO A 43 9.40 -7.54 -3.13
N ASP A 44 9.70 -7.21 -1.86
CA ASP A 44 10.83 -7.79 -1.13
C ASP A 44 10.69 -9.31 -0.96
N PHE A 45 9.45 -9.78 -0.85
CA PHE A 45 9.10 -11.19 -0.70
C PHE A 45 8.77 -11.88 -2.02
N LYS A 46 8.78 -11.16 -3.16
CA LYS A 46 8.38 -11.65 -4.50
C LYS A 46 6.94 -12.21 -4.56
N CYS A 47 6.07 -11.78 -3.66
CA CYS A 47 4.68 -12.26 -3.55
C CYS A 47 3.64 -11.20 -3.99
N SER A 48 4.03 -10.23 -4.81
CA SER A 48 3.16 -9.10 -5.17
C SER A 48 1.88 -9.51 -5.89
N ASN A 49 1.91 -10.60 -6.68
CA ASN A 49 0.72 -11.09 -7.39
C ASN A 49 -0.31 -11.70 -6.43
N GLU A 50 0.16 -12.44 -5.43
CA GLU A 50 -0.65 -13.09 -4.41
C GLU A 50 -1.29 -12.05 -3.51
N ILE A 51 -0.52 -11.07 -3.04
CA ILE A 51 -1.05 -9.99 -2.18
C ILE A 51 -2.08 -9.17 -2.94
N LEU A 52 -1.82 -8.82 -4.19
CA LEU A 52 -2.75 -8.05 -5.00
C LEU A 52 -4.05 -8.82 -5.27
N THR A 53 -3.98 -10.14 -5.38
CA THR A 53 -5.15 -11.02 -5.46
C THR A 53 -5.94 -11.03 -4.14
N ILE A 54 -5.27 -11.12 -2.98
CA ILE A 54 -5.90 -11.07 -1.65
C ILE A 54 -6.58 -9.73 -1.42
N THR A 55 -5.90 -8.62 -1.71
CA THR A 55 -6.44 -7.27 -1.58
C THR A 55 -7.68 -7.09 -2.47
N ALA A 56 -7.65 -7.59 -3.71
CA ALA A 56 -8.81 -7.55 -4.61
C ALA A 56 -10.02 -8.35 -4.08
N MET A 57 -9.79 -9.45 -3.36
CA MET A 57 -10.87 -10.19 -2.70
C MET A 57 -11.43 -9.45 -1.48
N MET A 58 -10.57 -8.78 -0.70
CA MET A 58 -10.97 -8.03 0.50
C MET A 58 -11.73 -6.74 0.19
N SER A 59 -11.45 -6.06 -0.93
CA SER A 59 -12.19 -4.85 -1.34
C SER A 59 -13.65 -5.09 -1.77
N GLY A 60 -14.20 -6.28 -1.57
CA GLY A 60 -15.65 -6.51 -1.66
C GLY A 60 -16.21 -6.35 -3.07
N GLY A 61 -15.92 -7.32 -3.95
CA GLY A 61 -16.80 -7.83 -5.02
C GLY A 61 -17.46 -6.89 -6.06
N SER A 62 -17.25 -5.58 -6.01
CA SER A 62 -18.03 -4.61 -6.81
C SER A 62 -17.23 -3.94 -7.93
N LEU A 63 -15.91 -4.13 -7.97
CA LEU A 63 -15.06 -3.63 -9.05
C LEU A 63 -14.65 -4.77 -9.98
N PRO A 64 -14.74 -4.59 -11.32
CA PRO A 64 -14.28 -5.61 -12.26
C PRO A 64 -12.78 -5.87 -12.05
N ARG A 65 -12.39 -7.15 -12.01
CA ARG A 65 -11.00 -7.62 -11.75
C ARG A 65 -9.95 -6.86 -12.56
N SER A 66 -10.28 -6.41 -13.77
CA SER A 66 -9.36 -5.66 -14.64
C SER A 66 -9.08 -4.24 -14.16
N LEU A 67 -10.01 -3.54 -13.50
CA LEU A 67 -9.84 -2.14 -13.09
C LEU A 67 -9.16 -1.98 -11.74
N CYS A 68 -9.43 -2.87 -10.77
CA CYS A 68 -8.67 -2.91 -9.52
C CYS A 68 -7.23 -3.34 -9.78
N TYR A 69 -7.02 -4.38 -10.62
CA TYR A 69 -5.69 -4.79 -11.04
C TYR A 69 -4.97 -3.65 -11.76
N ARG A 70 -5.61 -2.96 -12.72
CA ARG A 70 -4.95 -1.88 -13.47
C ARG A 70 -4.66 -0.65 -12.62
N ASN A 71 -5.56 -0.23 -11.71
CA ASN A 71 -5.30 0.93 -10.84
C ASN A 71 -4.30 0.60 -9.73
N ALA A 72 -4.45 -0.53 -9.02
CA ALA A 72 -3.48 -0.92 -7.99
C ALA A 72 -2.09 -1.17 -8.58
N TYR A 73 -2.02 -1.81 -9.76
CA TYR A 73 -0.75 -2.03 -10.47
C TYR A 73 -0.18 -0.75 -11.09
N LEU A 74 -1.01 0.21 -11.56
CA LEU A 74 -0.53 1.51 -12.04
C LEU A 74 0.00 2.38 -10.88
N THR A 75 -0.69 2.43 -9.74
CA THR A 75 -0.19 3.13 -8.54
C THR A 75 1.06 2.41 -8.00
N PHE A 76 1.08 1.08 -7.99
CA PHE A 76 2.26 0.30 -7.57
C PHE A 76 3.46 0.49 -8.50
N VAL A 77 3.27 0.49 -9.82
CA VAL A 77 4.31 0.76 -10.83
C VAL A 77 4.74 2.23 -10.80
N GLY A 78 3.80 3.16 -10.58
CA GLY A 78 4.11 4.58 -10.38
C GLY A 78 4.95 4.84 -9.12
N CYS A 79 4.71 4.07 -8.06
CA CYS A 79 5.43 4.16 -6.79
C CYS A 79 6.81 3.46 -6.86
N SER A 80 6.91 2.32 -7.56
CA SER A 80 8.21 1.67 -7.83
C SER A 80 9.05 2.41 -8.87
N ALA A 81 8.45 3.22 -9.75
CA ALA A 81 9.19 4.15 -10.60
C ALA A 81 9.86 5.29 -9.80
N GLN A 82 9.35 5.65 -8.62
CA GLN A 82 10.03 6.61 -7.72
C GLN A 82 11.21 5.97 -6.96
N HIS A 83 11.19 4.65 -6.75
CA HIS A 83 12.33 3.89 -6.22
C HIS A 83 13.35 3.48 -7.30
N LEU A 84 12.99 3.61 -8.58
CA LEU A 84 13.85 3.40 -9.74
C LEU A 84 14.20 4.73 -10.44
N ALA A 85 14.25 5.84 -9.70
CA ALA A 85 15.03 7.01 -10.11
C ALA A 85 16.48 6.74 -9.70
N PRO A 86 17.38 6.42 -10.67
CA PRO A 86 18.76 6.11 -10.36
C PRO A 86 19.48 7.36 -9.84
N THR A 87 20.36 7.16 -8.86
CA THR A 87 21.61 7.93 -8.76
C THR A 87 22.33 7.99 -10.09
#